data_AF-G3TY45-F1
#
_entry.id   AF-G3TY45-F1
#
_cell.length_a   1.000
_cell.length_b   1.000
_cell.length_c   1.000
_cell.angle_alpha   90.00
_cell.angle_beta   90.00
_cell.angle_gamma   90.00
#
_symmetry.space_group_name_H-M   'P 1'
#
loop_
_entity.id
_entity.type
_entity.pdbx_description
1 polymer ?
#
loop_
_entity_poly.entity_id
_entity_poly.type
_entity_poly.pdbx_seq_one_letter_code
_entity_poly.pdbx_strand_id
1 'polypeptide(L)'
;SFLSKLDQFKRLVEDFSSMADFLIIYIEEAHATDGWAFKNNVAIRNHRNLQDRLQAAHLLLDRSPQCPVVVDTMQNVSSQLYAALPERLYVLQEGRI
;
A
#
# COMPACT_ATOMS: atom_id res chain seq x y z
N SER A 1 6.21 8.25 -4.95
CA SER A 1 5.36 7.08 -4.65
C SER A 1 5.34 6.88 -3.15
N PHE A 2 4.47 6.03 -2.63
CA PHE A 2 4.39 5.74 -1.19
C PHE A 2 5.75 5.28 -0.61
N LEU A 3 6.54 4.54 -1.39
CA LEU A 3 7.89 4.13 -1.00
C LEU A 3 8.81 5.32 -0.65
N SER A 4 8.68 6.47 -1.32
CA SER A 4 9.49 7.66 -0.98
C SER A 4 8.99 8.38 0.28
N LYS A 5 7.76 8.09 0.73
CA LYS A 5 7.14 8.66 1.94
C LYS A 5 7.13 7.65 3.11
N LEU A 6 7.58 6.41 2.89
CA LEU A 6 7.51 5.34 3.88
C LEU A 6 8.24 5.69 5.18
N ASP A 7 9.38 6.38 5.10
CA ASP A 7 10.11 6.80 6.29
C ASP A 7 9.37 7.88 7.09
N GLN A 8 8.58 8.73 6.43
CA GLN A 8 7.70 9.67 7.12
C GLN A 8 6.53 8.93 7.78
N PHE A 9 5.98 7.92 7.10
CA PHE A 9 4.93 7.07 7.65
C PHE A 9 5.42 6.29 8.88
N LYS A 10 6.63 5.73 8.85
CA LYS A 10 7.26 5.07 10.00
C LYS A 10 7.33 5.98 11.22
N ARG A 11 7.77 7.23 11.05
CA ARG A 11 7.78 8.22 12.14
C ARG A 11 6.38 8.46 12.71
N LEU A 12 5.35 8.53 11.85
CA LEU A 12 3.96 8.62 12.33
C LEU A 12 3.55 7.40 13.14
N VAL A 13 3.96 6.19 12.74
CA VAL A 13 3.71 4.99 13.53
C VAL A 13 4.42 5.10 14.88
N GLU A 14 5.70 5.47 14.92
CA GLU A 14 6.46 5.63 16.16
C GLU A 14 5.84 6.66 17.12
N ASP A 15 5.42 7.81 16.60
CA ASP A 15 4.89 8.92 17.40
C ASP A 15 3.50 8.61 17.97
N PHE A 16 2.69 7.81 17.29
CA PHE A 16 1.27 7.65 17.59
C PHE A 16 0.84 6.20 17.88
N SER A 17 1.75 5.22 17.90
CA SER A 17 1.42 3.80 18.19
C SER A 17 0.80 3.57 19.56
N SER A 18 0.92 4.53 20.49
CA SER A 18 0.27 4.47 21.80
C SER A 18 -1.21 4.89 21.78
N MET A 19 -1.65 5.55 20.70
CA MET A 19 -2.97 6.15 20.58
C MET A 19 -3.79 5.59 19.41
N ALA A 20 -3.13 5.08 18.38
CA ALA A 20 -3.78 4.59 17.17
C ALA A 20 -3.10 3.33 16.63
N ASP A 21 -3.91 2.50 15.98
CA ASP A 21 -3.45 1.37 15.18
C ASP A 21 -3.13 1.82 13.75
N PHE A 22 -2.22 1.09 13.10
CA PHE A 22 -1.78 1.36 11.74
C PHE A 22 -1.92 0.12 10.86
N LEU A 23 -2.28 0.32 9.60
CA LEU A 23 -2.42 -0.75 8.61
C LEU A 23 -2.03 -0.22 7.24
N ILE A 24 -1.22 -0.99 6.50
CA ILE A 24 -1.02 -0.77 5.08
C ILE A 24 -1.78 -1.83 4.30
N ILE A 25 -2.60 -1.38 3.34
CA ILE A 25 -3.24 -2.25 2.35
C ILE A 25 -2.51 -2.05 1.03
N TYR A 26 -1.79 -3.07 0.57
CA TYR A 26 -1.11 -3.08 -0.72
C TYR A 26 -2.14 -3.33 -1.84
N ILE A 27 -2.25 -2.37 -2.76
CA ILE A 27 -3.24 -2.36 -3.84
C ILE A 27 -2.61 -2.70 -5.20
N GLU A 28 -3.36 -2.54 -6.29
CA GLU A 28 -2.83 -2.72 -7.64
C GLU A 28 -1.79 -1.67 -8.04
N GLU A 29 -0.89 -2.04 -8.96
CA GLU A 29 0.17 -1.16 -9.44
C GLU A 29 -0.41 -0.03 -10.29
N ALA A 30 -0.42 1.20 -9.76
CA ALA A 30 -0.84 2.38 -10.52
C ALA A 30 0.01 2.63 -11.78
N HIS A 31 1.24 2.11 -11.81
CA HIS A 31 2.22 2.31 -12.89
C HIS A 31 2.92 1.01 -13.29
N ALA A 32 2.14 -0.04 -13.54
CA ALA A 32 2.65 -1.32 -13.98
C ALA A 32 3.51 -1.22 -15.26
N THR A 33 4.60 -1.99 -15.33
CA THR A 33 5.54 -1.97 -16.46
C THR A 33 4.97 -2.49 -17.78
N ASP A 34 3.91 -3.29 -17.72
CA ASP A 34 3.16 -3.73 -18.90
C ASP A 34 1.93 -2.87 -19.21
N GLY A 35 1.85 -1.68 -18.60
CA GLY A 35 0.92 -0.61 -18.91
C GLY A 35 1.63 0.74 -19.10
N TRP A 36 1.04 1.82 -18.58
CA TRP A 36 1.68 3.15 -18.57
C TRP A 36 2.64 3.27 -17.39
N ALA A 37 3.94 3.09 -17.65
CA ALA A 37 4.98 3.17 -16.62
C ALA A 37 5.84 4.43 -16.73
N PHE A 38 6.17 5.02 -15.58
CA PHE A 38 7.22 6.02 -15.48
C PHE A 38 8.60 5.35 -15.47
N LYS A 39 9.59 5.94 -16.15
CA LYS A 39 10.96 5.39 -16.27
C LYS A 39 11.70 5.15 -14.95
N ASN A 40 11.25 5.74 -13.83
CA ASN A 40 11.91 5.70 -12.53
C ASN A 40 11.14 4.90 -11.44
N ASN A 41 10.15 4.09 -11.80
CA ASN A 41 9.42 3.27 -10.83
C ASN A 41 10.02 1.87 -10.66
N VAL A 42 9.70 1.23 -9.53
CA VAL A 42 9.98 -0.19 -9.32
C VAL A 42 9.30 -0.98 -10.44
N ALA A 43 10.07 -1.84 -11.11
CA ALA A 43 9.60 -2.57 -12.27
C ALA A 43 8.69 -3.74 -11.86
N ILE A 44 7.40 -3.47 -11.66
CA ILE A 44 6.38 -4.45 -11.30
C ILE A 44 5.33 -4.50 -12.41
N ARG A 45 4.94 -5.71 -12.83
CA ARG A 45 3.86 -5.94 -13.81
C ARG A 45 2.51 -5.93 -13.11
N ASN A 46 1.42 -5.77 -13.87
CA ASN A 46 0.09 -5.96 -13.30
C ASN A 46 -0.05 -7.36 -12.70
N HIS A 47 -0.55 -7.42 -11.46
CA HIS A 47 -0.79 -8.66 -10.75
C HIS A 47 -1.85 -9.48 -11.47
N ARG A 48 -1.53 -10.70 -11.90
CA ARG A 48 -2.49 -11.59 -12.57
C ARG A 48 -3.23 -12.49 -11.58
N ASN A 49 -2.66 -12.65 -10.39
CA ASN A 49 -3.20 -13.46 -9.32
C ASN A 49 -2.71 -12.90 -7.96
N LEU A 50 -3.23 -13.47 -6.86
CA LEU A 50 -2.92 -13.01 -5.51
C LEU A 50 -1.43 -13.22 -5.14
N GLN A 51 -0.78 -14.26 -5.66
CA GLN A 51 0.64 -14.51 -5.39
C GLN A 51 1.53 -13.43 -6.02
N ASP A 52 1.22 -12.99 -7.24
CA ASP A 52 1.95 -11.86 -7.87
C ASP A 52 1.85 -10.60 -6.99
N ARG A 53 0.66 -10.32 -6.45
CA ARG A 53 0.43 -9.18 -5.54
C ARG A 53 1.15 -9.33 -4.21
N LEU A 54 1.14 -10.53 -3.64
CA LEU A 54 1.90 -10.81 -2.42
C LEU A 54 3.39 -10.62 -2.67
N GLN A 55 3.94 -11.13 -3.77
CA GLN A 55 5.35 -10.95 -4.12
C GLN A 55 5.72 -9.47 -4.25
N ALA A 56 4.88 -8.65 -4.87
CA ALA A 56 5.08 -7.21 -4.94
C ALA A 56 5.05 -6.56 -3.54
N ALA A 57 4.10 -6.96 -2.68
CA ALA A 57 4.02 -6.48 -1.30
C ALA A 57 5.25 -6.87 -0.45
N HIS A 58 5.96 -7.96 -0.76
CA HIS A 58 7.21 -8.30 -0.07
C HIS A 58 8.30 -7.24 -0.27
N LEU A 59 8.32 -6.54 -1.40
CA LEU A 59 9.26 -5.43 -1.63
C LEU A 59 9.03 -4.29 -0.62
N LEU A 60 7.79 -4.11 -0.17
CA LEU A 60 7.47 -3.18 0.91
C LEU A 60 7.91 -3.74 2.27
N LEU A 61 7.72 -5.03 2.51
CA LEU A 61 8.16 -5.70 3.75
C LEU A 61 9.68 -5.67 3.94
N ASP A 62 10.46 -5.75 2.85
CA ASP A 62 11.92 -5.60 2.87
C ASP A 62 12.39 -4.22 3.36
N ARG A 63 11.46 -3.24 3.41
CA ARG A 63 11.70 -1.92 3.98
C ARG A 63 11.28 -1.81 5.45
N SER A 64 10.88 -2.93 6.07
CA SER A 64 10.49 -3.03 7.48
C SER A 64 9.46 -1.99 7.91
N PRO A 65 8.23 -2.02 7.34
CA PRO A 65 7.14 -1.18 7.83
C PRO A 65 6.84 -1.54 9.29
N GLN A 66 6.55 -0.53 10.11
CA GLN A 66 6.30 -0.70 11.55
C GLN A 66 4.84 -1.05 11.87
N CYS A 67 4.09 -1.52 10.87
CA CYS A 67 2.70 -1.94 11.03
C CYS A 67 2.40 -3.15 10.15
N PRO A 68 1.29 -3.86 10.40
CA PRO A 68 0.83 -4.92 9.51
C PRO A 68 0.66 -4.42 8.06
N VAL A 69 1.06 -5.29 7.13
CA VAL A 69 0.81 -5.12 5.70
C VAL A 69 -0.11 -6.24 5.25
N VAL A 70 -1.24 -5.88 4.67
CA VAL A 70 -2.17 -6.80 4.01
C VAL A 70 -2.24 -6.45 2.53
N VAL A 71 -2.80 -7.34 1.71
CA VAL A 71 -3.03 -7.09 0.29
C VAL A 71 -4.53 -6.97 0.03
N ASP A 72 -4.93 -6.06 -0.87
CA ASP A 72 -6.31 -5.99 -1.33
C ASP A 72 -6.65 -7.26 -2.14
N THR A 73 -7.94 -7.58 -2.23
CA THR A 73 -8.41 -8.71 -3.04
C THR A 73 -8.12 -8.47 -4.52
N MET A 74 -8.05 -9.53 -5.32
CA MET A 74 -7.85 -9.39 -6.76
C MET A 74 -9.00 -8.66 -7.47
N GLN A 75 -10.15 -8.50 -6.80
CA GLN A 75 -11.27 -7.67 -7.27
C GLN A 75 -11.14 -6.19 -6.89
N ASN A 76 -10.04 -5.80 -6.21
CA ASN A 76 -9.74 -4.43 -5.79
C ASN A 76 -10.84 -3.82 -4.91
N VAL A 77 -11.44 -4.63 -4.02
CA VAL A 77 -12.63 -4.22 -3.23
C VAL A 77 -12.30 -3.04 -2.32
N SER A 78 -11.20 -3.09 -1.58
CA SER A 78 -10.81 -1.98 -0.71
C SER A 78 -10.46 -0.74 -1.54
N SER A 79 -9.74 -0.92 -2.65
CA SER A 79 -9.36 0.17 -3.54
C SER A 79 -10.56 0.90 -4.13
N GLN A 80 -11.61 0.18 -4.50
CA GLN A 80 -12.86 0.74 -5.03
C GLN A 80 -13.66 1.48 -3.96
N LEU A 81 -13.83 0.87 -2.78
CA LEU A 81 -14.61 1.47 -1.69
C LEU A 81 -13.95 2.72 -1.11
N TYR A 82 -12.61 2.76 -1.07
CA TYR A 82 -11.84 3.87 -0.52
C TYR A 82 -11.21 4.76 -1.58
N ALA A 83 -11.53 4.59 -2.87
CA ALA A 83 -10.93 5.36 -3.98
C ALA A 83 -9.41 5.54 -3.81
N ALA A 84 -8.71 4.43 -3.60
CA ALA A 84 -7.36 4.40 -3.02
C ALA A 84 -6.22 4.64 -4.03
N LEU A 85 -6.51 4.64 -5.33
CA LEU A 85 -5.52 4.89 -6.37
C LEU A 85 -5.16 6.38 -6.50
N PRO A 86 -3.89 6.71 -6.79
CA PRO A 86 -2.74 5.80 -6.88
C PRO A 86 -2.17 5.40 -5.50
N GLU A 87 -2.38 6.26 -4.49
CA GLU A 87 -2.11 6.03 -3.08
C GLU A 87 -3.07 6.91 -2.27
N ARG A 88 -3.51 6.45 -1.10
CA ARG A 88 -4.39 7.25 -0.23
C ARG A 88 -4.21 6.89 1.24
N LEU A 89 -4.45 7.85 2.13
CA LEU A 89 -4.40 7.67 3.58
C LEU A 89 -5.76 8.02 4.17
N TYR A 90 -6.21 7.19 5.11
CA TYR A 90 -7.45 7.35 5.85
C TYR A 90 -7.18 7.16 7.34
N VAL A 91 -7.92 7.88 8.16
CA VAL A 91 -8.05 7.60 9.60
C VAL A 91 -9.47 7.12 9.80
N LEU A 92 -9.63 6.00 10.50
CA LEU A 92 -10.95 5.50 10.85
C LEU A 92 -11.11 5.53 12.36
N GLN A 93 -12.20 6.13 12.83
CA GLN A 93 -12.57 6.14 14.24
C GLN A 93 -14.05 5.75 14.36
N GLU A 94 -14.34 4.70 15.14
CA GLU A 94 -15.71 4.23 15.38
C GLU A 94 -16.51 3.97 14.09
N GLY A 95 -15.84 3.42 13.07
CA GLY A 95 -16.46 3.09 11.78
C GLY A 95 -16.72 4.29 10.87
N ARG A 96 -16.17 5.46 11.19
CA ARG A 96 -16.27 6.68 10.39
C ARG A 96 -14.90 7.09 9.86
N ILE A 97 -14.91 7.63 8.64
CA ILE A 97 -13.78 8.29 7.99
C ILE A 97 -13.75 9.76 8.42
#